data_AF-A0A1I2SZV3-F1
#
_entry.id   AF-A0A1I2SZV3-F1
#
_cell.length_a   1.000
_cell.length_b   1.000
_cell.length_c   1.000
_cell.angle_alpha   90.00
_cell.angle_beta   90.00
_cell.angle_gamma   90.00
#
_symmetry.space_group_name_H-M   'P 1'
#
loop_
_entity.id
_entity.type
_entity.pdbx_description
1 polymer ?
#
loop_
_entity_poly.entity_id
_entity_poly.type
_entity_poly.pdbx_seq_one_letter_code
_entity_poly.pdbx_strand_id
1 'polypeptide(L)'
;MKQNIAKLLVRLASKIYPTYEIKPDYEAKEIAIAVAITKKNIKQYRSSCKDKTSYRKGVADMVRIQKGNNHSHIFEALEKNCLIEDKVYQKDGEKVVESRLKVYVRKSEE
;
A
#
# COMPACT_ATOMS: atom_id res chain seq x y z
N MET A 1 18.48 27.12 -11.47
CA MET A 1 17.59 27.66 -10.42
C MET A 1 16.91 26.56 -9.59
N LYS A 2 16.15 25.62 -10.18
CA LYS A 2 15.48 24.51 -9.47
C LYS A 2 16.42 23.60 -8.65
N GLN A 3 17.60 23.27 -9.18
CA GLN A 3 18.59 22.44 -8.47
C GLN A 3 19.16 23.10 -7.20
N ASN A 4 19.32 24.42 -7.18
CA ASN A 4 19.85 25.13 -6.02
C ASN A 4 18.82 25.15 -4.88
N ILE A 5 17.54 25.28 -5.23
CA ILE A 5 16.43 25.21 -4.27
C ILE A 5 16.31 23.77 -3.72
N ALA A 6 16.40 22.76 -4.58
CA ALA A 6 16.37 21.36 -4.14
C ALA A 6 17.52 21.03 -3.16
N LYS A 7 18.75 21.48 -3.45
CA LYS A 7 19.90 21.32 -2.54
C LYS A 7 19.68 22.02 -1.20
N LEU A 8 19.07 23.20 -1.20
CA LEU A 8 18.77 23.95 0.02
C LEU A 8 17.74 23.20 0.89
N LEU A 9 16.67 22.70 0.28
CA LEU A 9 15.62 21.93 0.95
C LEU A 9 16.14 20.63 1.56
N VAL A 10 16.97 19.91 0.81
CA VAL A 10 17.67 18.70 1.27
C VAL A 10 18.55 19.00 2.49
N ARG A 11 19.31 20.11 2.47
CA ARG A 11 20.15 20.54 3.60
C ARG A 11 19.33 20.86 4.84
N LEU A 12 18.20 21.55 4.67
CA LEU A 12 17.26 21.83 5.75
C LEU A 12 16.66 20.55 6.32
N ALA A 13 16.23 19.62 5.46
CA ALA A 13 15.69 18.32 5.86
C ALA A 13 16.70 17.51 6.69
N SER A 14 17.97 17.44 6.26
CA SER A 14 19.04 16.77 7.01
C SER A 14 19.34 17.40 8.38
N LYS A 15 19.08 18.71 8.54
CA LYS A 15 19.34 19.43 9.79
C LYS A 15 18.19 19.29 10.79
N ILE A 16 16.96 19.20 10.31
CA ILE A 16 15.75 19.04 11.13
C ILE A 16 15.52 17.57 11.50
N TYR A 17 15.91 16.66 10.61
CA TYR A 17 15.71 15.22 10.78
C TYR A 17 17.04 14.48 10.56
N PRO A 18 17.79 14.16 11.63
CA PRO A 18 19.13 13.56 11.53
C PRO A 18 19.16 12.19 10.84
N THR A 19 18.03 11.51 10.74
CA THR A 19 17.86 10.22 10.05
C THR A 19 17.48 10.35 8.58
N TYR A 20 17.47 11.56 8.03
CA TYR A 20 17.19 11.81 6.62
C TYR A 20 18.34 11.33 5.73
N GLU A 21 18.10 10.24 4.99
CA GLU A 21 18.99 9.76 3.93
C GLU A 21 18.45 10.17 2.56
N ILE A 22 19.29 10.86 1.77
CA ILE A 22 19.03 11.03 0.34
C ILE A 22 19.30 9.68 -0.31
N LYS A 23 18.28 9.12 -0.96
CA LYS A 23 18.33 7.82 -1.63
C LYS A 23 18.24 8.01 -3.15
N PRO A 24 19.32 8.49 -3.81
CA PRO A 24 19.29 8.90 -5.22
C PRO A 24 19.05 7.74 -6.19
N ASP A 25 19.23 6.49 -5.76
CA ASP A 25 19.09 5.29 -6.59
C ASP A 25 17.69 4.67 -6.57
N TYR A 26 16.72 5.37 -5.99
CA TYR A 26 15.38 4.85 -5.77
C TYR A 26 14.33 5.66 -6.53
N GLU A 27 13.49 4.95 -7.29
CA GLU A 27 12.37 5.53 -8.03
C GLU A 27 11.06 5.12 -7.36
N ALA A 28 10.13 6.08 -7.27
CA ALA A 28 8.78 5.80 -6.81
C ALA A 28 8.08 4.90 -7.83
N LYS A 29 7.76 3.66 -7.45
CA LYS A 29 6.98 2.73 -8.27
C LYS A 29 5.55 2.66 -7.75
N GLU A 30 4.58 2.88 -8.63
CA GLU A 30 3.17 2.67 -8.33
C GLU A 30 2.82 1.19 -8.52
N ILE A 31 2.22 0.58 -7.49
CA ILE A 31 1.65 -0.76 -7.57
C ILE A 31 0.14 -0.61 -7.71
N ALA A 32 -0.40 -1.01 -8.85
CA ALA A 32 -1.82 -0.91 -9.16
C ALA A 32 -2.42 -2.28 -9.48
N ILE A 33 -3.63 -2.52 -8.96
CA ILE A 33 -4.45 -3.69 -9.29
C ILE A 33 -5.80 -3.18 -9.77
N ALA A 34 -6.18 -3.56 -10.99
CA ALA A 34 -7.47 -3.25 -11.57
C ALA A 34 -8.27 -4.53 -11.79
N VAL A 35 -9.52 -4.56 -11.31
CA VAL A 35 -10.42 -5.70 -11.46
C VAL A 35 -11.77 -5.22 -11.99
N ALA A 36 -12.24 -5.84 -13.07
CA ALA A 36 -13.52 -5.51 -13.68
C ALA A 36 -14.68 -6.17 -12.92
N ILE A 37 -15.63 -5.36 -12.44
CA ILE A 37 -16.89 -5.86 -11.85
C ILE A 37 -17.92 -5.99 -12.97
N THR A 38 -18.24 -7.23 -13.38
CA THR A 38 -19.18 -7.47 -14.48
C THR A 38 -20.64 -7.54 -14.00
N LYS A 39 -21.58 -7.42 -14.95
CA LYS A 39 -23.02 -7.66 -14.69
C LYS A 39 -23.27 -9.06 -14.11
N LYS A 40 -22.49 -10.08 -14.51
CA LYS A 40 -22.59 -11.44 -13.98
C LYS A 40 -22.20 -11.48 -12.50
N ASN A 41 -21.10 -10.83 -12.12
CA ASN A 41 -20.67 -10.77 -10.72
C ASN A 41 -21.74 -10.10 -9.83
N ILE A 42 -22.33 -8.99 -10.30
CA ILE A 42 -23.39 -8.28 -9.58
C ILE A 42 -24.65 -9.16 -9.42
N LYS A 43 -25.05 -9.89 -10.47
CA LYS A 43 -26.18 -10.83 -10.40
C LYS A 43 -25.90 -11.94 -9.39
N GLN A 44 -24.73 -12.56 -9.46
CA GLN A 44 -24.32 -13.65 -8.56
C GLN A 44 -24.27 -13.18 -7.10
N TYR A 45 -23.69 -12.01 -6.83
CA TYR A 45 -23.67 -11.42 -5.50
C TYR A 45 -25.09 -11.23 -4.95
N ARG A 46 -25.98 -10.60 -5.74
CA ARG A 46 -27.37 -10.37 -5.32
C ARG A 46 -28.13 -11.66 -5.05
N SER A 47 -27.85 -12.73 -5.80
CA SER A 47 -28.42 -14.06 -5.58
C SER A 47 -27.89 -14.74 -4.32
N SER A 48 -26.68 -14.38 -3.86
CA SER A 48 -26.09 -14.90 -2.63
C SER A 48 -26.52 -14.16 -1.35
N CYS A 49 -27.08 -12.96 -1.49
CA CYS A 49 -27.60 -12.20 -0.36
C CYS A 49 -28.89 -12.85 0.17
N LYS A 50 -29.01 -12.95 1.49
CA LYS A 50 -30.23 -13.47 2.15
C LYS A 50 -31.47 -12.60 1.85
N ASP A 51 -31.27 -11.29 1.75
CA ASP A 51 -32.33 -10.33 1.44
C ASP A 51 -32.30 -9.85 -0.01
N LYS A 52 -33.48 -9.45 -0.51
CA LYS A 52 -33.62 -8.82 -1.83
C LYS A 52 -32.75 -7.55 -1.91
N THR A 53 -31.61 -7.69 -2.58
CA THR A 53 -30.66 -6.59 -2.79
C THR A 53 -30.94 -5.92 -4.14
N SER A 54 -31.08 -4.59 -4.14
CA SER A 54 -31.27 -3.83 -5.39
C SER A 54 -30.01 -3.88 -6.26
N TYR A 55 -30.15 -3.67 -7.57
CA TYR A 55 -28.99 -3.67 -8.46
C TYR A 55 -27.97 -2.60 -8.07
N ARG A 56 -28.44 -1.38 -7.74
CA ARG A 56 -27.60 -0.26 -7.30
C ARG A 56 -26.84 -0.60 -6.01
N LYS A 57 -27.49 -1.22 -5.04
CA LYS A 57 -26.84 -1.68 -3.80
C LYS A 57 -25.79 -2.76 -4.09
N GLY A 58 -26.12 -3.74 -4.94
CA GLY A 58 -25.18 -4.78 -5.36
C GLY A 58 -23.93 -4.25 -6.06
N VAL A 59 -24.05 -3.20 -6.89
CA VAL A 59 -22.88 -2.51 -7.47
C VAL A 59 -22.01 -1.89 -6.38
N ALA A 60 -22.62 -1.12 -5.47
CA ALA A 60 -21.88 -0.43 -4.40
C ALA A 60 -21.16 -1.43 -3.47
N ASP A 61 -21.84 -2.51 -3.09
CA ASP A 61 -21.26 -3.54 -2.23
C ASP A 61 -20.12 -4.29 -2.93
N MET A 62 -20.27 -4.64 -4.21
CA MET A 62 -19.20 -5.28 -4.99
C MET A 62 -17.98 -4.37 -5.15
N VAL A 63 -18.17 -3.06 -5.35
CA VAL A 63 -17.07 -2.09 -5.37
C VAL A 63 -16.35 -2.06 -4.02
N ARG A 64 -17.10 -2.04 -2.92
CA ARG A 64 -16.53 -2.07 -1.56
C ARG A 64 -15.73 -3.34 -1.31
N ILE A 65 -16.28 -4.50 -1.68
CA ILE A 65 -15.61 -5.81 -1.56
C ILE A 65 -14.33 -5.83 -2.39
N GLN A 66 -14.40 -5.40 -3.65
CA GLN A 66 -13.23 -5.42 -4.53
C GLN A 66 -12.13 -4.45 -4.07
N LYS A 67 -12.48 -3.29 -3.51
CA LYS A 67 -11.52 -2.40 -2.86
C LYS A 67 -10.78 -3.09 -1.71
N GLY A 68 -11.53 -3.79 -0.85
CA GLY A 68 -10.95 -4.60 0.23
C GLY A 68 -9.98 -5.66 -0.29
N ASN A 69 -10.41 -6.44 -1.28
CA ASN A 69 -9.57 -7.48 -1.89
C ASN A 69 -8.31 -6.90 -2.55
N ASN A 70 -8.43 -5.78 -3.27
CA ASN A 70 -7.29 -5.11 -3.89
C ASN A 70 -6.29 -4.66 -2.83
N HIS A 71 -6.74 -4.09 -1.71
CA HIS A 71 -5.84 -3.72 -0.62
C HIS A 71 -5.10 -4.95 -0.07
N SER A 72 -5.82 -6.05 0.22
CA SER A 72 -5.20 -7.29 0.69
C SER A 72 -4.16 -7.84 -0.30
N HIS A 73 -4.47 -7.87 -1.59
CA HIS A 73 -3.52 -8.33 -2.61
C HIS A 73 -2.31 -7.42 -2.77
N ILE A 74 -2.47 -6.11 -2.59
CA ILE A 74 -1.33 -5.18 -2.55
C ILE A 74 -0.45 -5.52 -1.35
N PHE A 75 -1.01 -5.74 -0.16
CA PHE A 75 -0.23 -6.14 1.01
C PHE A 75 0.47 -7.50 0.82
N GLU A 76 -0.22 -8.51 0.32
CA GLU A 76 0.39 -9.81 -0.01
C GLU A 76 1.53 -9.66 -1.02
N ALA A 77 1.37 -8.79 -2.03
CA ALA A 77 2.42 -8.51 -3.00
C ALA A 77 3.62 -7.82 -2.33
N LEU A 78 3.38 -6.88 -1.41
CA LEU A 78 4.45 -6.22 -0.64
C LEU A 78 5.21 -7.23 0.24
N GLU A 79 4.51 -8.13 0.93
CA GLU A 79 5.11 -9.21 1.73
C GLU A 79 5.96 -10.16 0.87
N LYS A 80 5.40 -10.67 -0.24
CA LYS A 80 6.12 -11.59 -1.15
C LYS A 80 7.40 -10.99 -1.74
N ASN A 81 7.44 -9.67 -1.90
CA ASN A 81 8.62 -8.95 -2.40
C ASN A 81 9.56 -8.49 -1.25
N CYS A 82 9.35 -8.98 -0.02
CA CYS A 82 10.14 -8.63 1.17
C CYS A 82 10.17 -7.11 1.44
N LEU A 83 9.09 -6.40 1.09
CA LEU A 83 8.96 -4.96 1.31
C LEU A 83 8.38 -4.66 2.70
N ILE A 84 7.92 -5.66 3.44
CA ILE A 84 7.49 -5.52 4.84
C ILE A 84 8.54 -6.17 5.74
N GLU A 85 8.97 -5.47 6.79
CA GLU A 85 9.87 -6.00 7.83
C GLU A 85 9.15 -5.94 9.18
N ASP A 86 8.98 -7.09 9.81
CA ASP A 86 8.40 -7.21 11.15
C ASP A 86 9.49 -7.27 12.21
N LYS A 87 9.29 -6.53 13.30
CA LYS A 87 10.12 -6.60 14.50
C LYS A 87 9.26 -6.90 15.71
N VAL A 88 9.69 -7.88 16.48
CA VAL A 88 9.09 -8.23 17.76
C VAL A 88 10.12 -7.98 18.84
N TYR A 89 9.78 -7.14 19.82
CA TYR A 89 10.68 -6.81 20.92
C TYR A 89 9.91 -6.59 22.22
N GLN A 90 10.62 -6.69 23.35
CA GLN A 90 10.07 -6.32 24.66
C GLN A 90 10.41 -4.86 24.97
N LYS A 91 9.42 -4.12 25.45
CA LYS A 91 9.59 -2.76 25.96
C LYS A 91 8.65 -2.56 27.13
N ASP A 92 9.19 -2.11 28.27
CA ASP A 92 8.43 -1.82 29.49
C ASP A 92 7.57 -3.00 30.01
N GLY A 93 8.06 -4.24 29.84
CA GLY A 93 7.35 -5.46 30.25
C GLY A 93 6.29 -5.96 29.27
N GLU A 94 6.02 -5.23 28.19
CA GLU A 94 5.05 -5.62 27.16
C GLU A 94 5.73 -6.20 25.91
N LYS A 95 5.03 -7.12 25.23
CA LYS A 95 5.45 -7.69 23.94
C LYS A 95 4.87 -6.84 22.81
N VAL A 96 5.73 -6.13 22.09
CA VAL A 96 5.33 -5.21 21.01
C VAL A 96 5.57 -5.88 19.66
N VAL A 97 4.58 -5.78 18.76
CA VAL A 97 4.68 -6.21 17.36
C VAL A 97 4.62 -4.96 16.48
N GLU A 98 5.72 -4.68 15.78
CA GLU A 98 5.86 -3.54 14.88
C GLU A 98 6.07 -4.03 13.44
N SER A 99 5.19 -3.63 12.51
CA SER A 99 5.34 -3.91 11.08
C SER A 99 5.76 -2.63 10.34
N ARG A 100 6.86 -2.70 9.58
CA ARG A 100 7.40 -1.55 8.81
C ARG A 100 7.32 -1.81 7.31
N LEU A 101 6.83 -0.84 6.54
CA LEU A 101 6.80 -0.89 5.08
C LEU A 101 8.01 -0.15 4.47
N LYS A 102 8.85 -0.86 3.72
CA LYS A 102 9.98 -0.30 2.96
C LYS A 102 9.49 0.17 1.59
N VAL A 103 9.07 1.43 1.51
CA VAL A 103 8.63 2.05 0.25
C VAL A 103 9.80 2.68 -0.51
N TYR A 104 10.80 1.90 -0.91
CA TYR A 104 11.83 2.30 -1.89
C TYR A 104 12.51 1.01 -2.42
N VAL A 105 12.20 0.61 -3.65
CA VAL A 105 12.68 -0.64 -4.28
C VAL A 105 14.01 -0.40 -4.99
N ARG A 106 15.02 -1.21 -4.67
CA ARG A 106 16.37 -1.16 -5.26
C ARG A 106 16.30 -1.44 -6.77
N LYS A 107 17.05 -0.71 -7.61
CA LYS A 107 17.28 -1.14 -9.00
C LYS A 107 17.90 -2.54 -8.97
N SER A 108 17.30 -3.50 -9.68
CA SER A 108 18.01 -4.70 -10.07
C SER A 108 19.15 -4.27 -10.99
N GLU A 109 20.39 -4.63 -10.64
CA GLU A 109 21.47 -4.67 -11.62
C GLU A 109 21.13 -5.80 -12.62
N GLU A 110 21.43 -5.55 -13.90
CA GLU A 110 21.02 -6.30 -15.09
C GLU A 110 20.95 -7.83 -14.95
#